data_AF-A0A2V5VC16-F1
#
_entry.id   AF-A0A2V5VC16-F1
#
_cell.length_a   1.000
_cell.length_b   1.000
_cell.length_c   1.000
_cell.angle_alpha   90.00
_cell.angle_beta   90.00
_cell.angle_gamma   90.00
#
_symmetry.space_group_name_H-M   'P 1'
#
loop_
_entity.id
_entity.type
_entity.pdbx_description
1 polymer ?
#
loop_
_entity_poly.entity_id
_entity_poly.type
_entity_poly.pdbx_seq_one_letter_code
_entity_poly.pdbx_strand_id
1 'polypeptide(L)' 'MFADVGKHYLTVWMRGDADGVPAKIADTAEINELGWFSPNELPSPLHLYFQNLLDGRCWPRSPANLPFTIHQKP' A
#
# COMPACT_ATOMS: atom_id res chain seq x y z
N MET A 1 6.71 7.49 -11.61
CA MET A 1 8.04 7.54 -10.97
C MET A 1 8.16 8.89 -10.27
N PHE A 2 8.09 8.94 -8.93
CA PHE A 2 8.23 10.18 -8.14
C PHE A 2 9.70 10.63 -8.05
N ALA A 3 10.35 10.78 -9.20
CA ALA A 3 11.72 11.28 -9.30
C ALA A 3 11.78 12.82 -9.39
N ASP A 4 10.73 13.51 -8.93
CA ASP A 4 10.79 14.96 -8.74
C ASP A 4 11.68 15.27 -7.53
N VAL A 5 12.94 15.58 -7.85
CA VAL A 5 14.01 15.92 -6.92
C VAL A 5 13.53 17.05 -6.00
N GLY A 6 13.39 16.76 -4.69
CA GLY A 6 13.18 17.76 -3.64
C GLY A 6 11.95 17.58 -2.76
N LYS A 7 11.04 16.64 -3.06
CA LYS A 7 9.87 16.38 -2.18
C LYS A 7 10.17 15.26 -1.17
N HIS A 8 9.90 15.55 0.11
CA HIS A 8 10.00 14.59 1.20
C HIS A 8 8.59 14.20 1.66
N TYR A 9 8.25 12.93 1.52
CA TYR A 9 6.94 12.41 1.89
C TYR A 9 7.01 11.61 3.19
N LEU A 10 6.13 11.95 4.13
CA LEU A 10 5.82 11.12 5.29
C LEU A 10 4.51 10.39 4.99
N THR A 11 4.55 9.05 4.94
CA THR A 11 3.36 8.22 4.68
C THR A 11 2.93 7.55 5.98
N VAL A 12 1.69 7.76 6.39
CA VAL A 12 1.07 7.09 7.54
C VAL A 12 0.13 6.01 7.01
N TRP A 13 0.40 4.75 7.36
CA TRP A 13 -0.44 3.63 6.98
C TRP A 13 -1.51 3.39 8.05
N MET A 14 -2.76 3.29 7.63
CA MET A 14 -3.90 3.02 8.50
C MET A 14 -4.66 1.83 7.98
N ARG A 15 -5.12 0.97 8.89
CA ARG A 15 -6.09 -0.08 8.57
C ARG A 15 -7.49 0.49 8.80
N GLY A 16 -8.36 0.31 7.83
CA GLY A 16 -9.80 0.51 7.96
C GLY A 16 -10.52 -0.77 7.57
N ASP A 17 -11.58 -1.10 8.28
CA ASP A 17 -12.48 -2.18 7.92
C ASP A 17 -13.65 -1.58 7.12
N ALA A 18 -13.99 -2.21 5.98
CA ALA A 18 -15.00 -1.73 5.05
C ALA A 18 -16.01 -2.84 4.77
N ASP A 19 -16.90 -3.08 5.74
CA ASP A 19 -17.87 -4.15 5.66
C ASP A 19 -19.08 -3.73 4.80
N GLY A 20 -19.39 -4.52 3.78
CA GLY A 20 -20.64 -4.38 3.01
C GLY A 20 -20.73 -3.17 2.08
N VAL A 21 -19.62 -2.46 1.83
CA VAL A 21 -19.60 -1.33 0.88
C VAL A 21 -18.99 -1.78 -0.45
N PRO A 22 -19.69 -1.61 -1.59
CA PRO A 22 -19.13 -1.95 -2.88
C PRO A 22 -17.97 -1.00 -3.23
N ALA A 23 -16.89 -1.57 -3.77
CA ALA A 23 -15.75 -0.79 -4.23
C ALA A 23 -16.19 0.10 -5.41
N LYS A 24 -16.01 1.42 -5.30
CA LYS A 24 -16.40 2.39 -6.33
C LYS A 24 -15.29 3.42 -6.54
N ILE A 25 -14.96 3.67 -7.80
CA ILE A 25 -14.07 4.76 -8.19
C ILE A 25 -14.88 6.05 -8.26
N ALA A 26 -14.44 7.07 -7.50
CA ALA A 26 -15.05 8.40 -7.50
C ALA A 26 -14.36 9.35 -8.49
N ASP A 27 -13.07 9.15 -8.75
CA ASP A 27 -12.27 9.96 -9.68
C ASP A 27 -11.52 9.06 -10.67
N THR A 28 -12.01 9.01 -11.90
CA THR A 28 -11.43 8.20 -12.99
C THR A 28 -10.24 8.87 -13.66
N ALA A 29 -9.94 10.14 -13.36
CA ALA A 29 -8.73 10.80 -13.87
C ALA A 29 -7.48 10.36 -13.07
N GLU A 30 -7.66 9.98 -11.81
CA GLU A 30 -6.59 9.53 -10.93
C GLU A 30 -6.54 8.00 -10.79
N ILE A 31 -7.69 7.32 -10.83
CA ILE A 31 -7.81 5.88 -10.57
C ILE A 31 -8.39 5.17 -11.80
N ASN A 32 -7.61 4.25 -12.38
CA ASN A 32 -8.03 3.45 -13.54
C ASN A 32 -8.81 2.19 -13.14
N GLU A 33 -8.44 1.57 -12.02
CA GLU A 33 -9.00 0.30 -11.57
C GLU A 33 -8.98 0.22 -10.03
N LEU A 34 -9.96 -0.49 -9.47
CA LEU A 34 -10.07 -0.74 -8.04
C LEU A 34 -10.49 -2.20 -7.82
N GLY A 35 -9.75 -2.90 -6.96
CA GLY A 35 -10.00 -4.32 -6.67
C GLY A 35 -9.50 -4.73 -5.29
N TRP A 36 -9.97 -5.89 -4.87
CA TRP A 36 -9.49 -6.58 -3.66
C TRP A 36 -8.45 -7.62 -4.07
N PHE A 37 -7.32 -7.64 -3.35
CA PHE A 37 -6.21 -8.54 -3.64
C PHE A 37 -5.88 -9.38 -2.42
N SER A 38 -5.62 -10.66 -2.63
CA SER A 38 -4.96 -11.50 -1.64
C SER A 38 -3.55 -10.96 -1.38
N PRO A 39 -3.00 -11.07 -0.16
CA PRO A 39 -1.63 -10.62 0.13
C PRO A 39 -0.54 -11.23 -0.77
N ASN A 40 -0.78 -12.44 -1.31
CA ASN A 40 0.13 -13.16 -2.20
C ASN A 40 -0.10 -12.88 -3.70
N GLU A 41 -1.12 -12.07 -4.03
CA GLU A 41 -1.57 -11.78 -5.40
C GLU A 41 -1.62 -10.27 -5.66
N LEU A 42 -0.76 -9.52 -4.97
CA LEU A 42 -0.65 -8.07 -5.16
C LEU A 42 -0.19 -7.75 -6.59
N PRO A 43 -0.70 -6.65 -7.20
CA PRO A 43 -0.33 -6.27 -8.56
C PRO A 43 1.14 -5.85 -8.67
N SER A 44 1.68 -5.88 -9.88
CA SER A 44 3.06 -5.46 -10.16
C SER A 44 3.10 -4.43 -11.30
N PRO A 45 3.89 -3.34 -11.18
CA PRO A 45 4.73 -2.98 -10.02
C PRO A 45 3.92 -2.37 -8.87
N LEU A 46 4.40 -2.55 -7.63
CA LEU A 46 3.84 -1.85 -6.48
C LEU A 46 4.30 -0.39 -6.42
N HIS A 47 3.44 0.46 -5.84
CA HIS A 47 3.83 1.81 -5.47
C HIS A 47 5.03 1.78 -4.52
N LEU A 48 6.02 2.64 -4.74
CA LEU A 48 7.30 2.62 -4.01
C LEU A 48 7.12 2.64 -2.48
N TYR A 49 6.23 3.47 -1.95
CA TYR A 49 6.03 3.57 -0.50
C TYR A 49 5.35 2.32 0.08
N PHE A 50 4.53 1.63 -0.71
CA PHE A 50 3.94 0.37 -0.31
C PHE A 50 4.96 -0.76 -0.34
N GLN A 51 5.80 -0.82 -1.38
CA GLN A 51 6.94 -1.74 -1.41
C GLN A 51 7.89 -1.52 -0.22
N ASN A 52 8.19 -0.25 0.13
CA ASN A 52 8.99 0.07 1.32
C ASN A 52 8.36 -0.45 2.62
N LEU A 53 7.03 -0.34 2.77
CA LEU A 53 6.32 -0.92 3.91
C LEU A 53 6.52 -2.44 3.98
N LEU A 54 6.30 -3.14 2.86
CA LEU A 54 6.44 -4.60 2.77
C LEU A 54 7.89 -5.07 2.97
N ASP A 55 8.88 -4.26 2.62
CA ASP A 55 10.30 -4.57 2.84
C ASP A 55 10.78 -4.19 4.25
N GLY A 56 9.90 -3.66 5.12
CA GLY A 56 10.28 -3.18 6.45
C GLY A 56 11.13 -1.90 6.43
N ARG A 57 11.20 -1.20 5.30
CA ARG A 57 11.86 0.11 5.11
C ARG A 57 10.97 1.25 5.60
N CYS A 58 10.45 1.12 6.81
CA CYS A 58 9.58 2.07 7.48
C CYS A 58 9.84 2.11 8.99
N TRP A 59 9.14 3.00 9.70
CA TRP A 59 9.18 3.07 11.15
C TRP A 59 7.77 2.89 11.73
N PRO A 60 7.55 1.93 12.66
CA PRO A 60 8.49 0.87 13.07
C PRO A 60 8.74 -0.13 11.93
N ARG A 61 9.89 -0.84 11.94
CA ARG A 61 10.26 -1.78 10.85
C ARG A 61 9.29 -2.95 10.64
N SER A 62 8.43 -3.22 11.61
CA SER A 62 7.39 -4.25 11.54
C SER A 62 6.15 -3.74 12.26
N PRO A 63 5.25 -3.02 11.55
CA PRO A 63 4.01 -2.54 12.14
C PRO A 63 3.13 -3.71 12.56
N ALA A 64 2.75 -3.77 13.83
CA ALA A 64 2.00 -4.88 14.41
C ALA A 64 0.54 -4.99 13.89
N ASN A 65 0.04 -3.97 13.20
CA ASN A 65 -1.35 -3.82 12.79
C ASN A 65 -1.61 -4.11 11.30
N LEU A 66 -0.66 -4.73 10.61
CA LEU A 66 -0.87 -5.14 9.23
C LEU A 66 -1.92 -6.26 9.13
N PRO A 67 -2.75 -6.27 8.08
CA PRO A 67 -3.78 -7.29 7.90
C PRO A 67 -3.22 -8.67 7.55
N PHE A 68 -1.91 -8.79 7.35
CA PHE A 68 -1.19 -10.02 7.08
C PHE A 68 0.24 -9.93 7.60
N THR A 69 0.87 -11.08 7.81
CA THR A 69 2.28 -11.17 8.19
C THR A 69 3.17 -10.83 7.01
N ILE A 70 4.04 -9.84 7.17
CA ILE A 70 5.14 -9.63 6.23
C ILE A 70 6.19 -10.71 6.48
N HIS A 71 6.35 -11.62 5.54
CA HIS A 71 7.51 -12.50 5.50
C HIS A 71 8.67 -11.71 4.89
N GLN A 72 9.66 -11.36 5.72
CA GLN A 72 10.89 -10.78 5.19
C GLN A 72 11.51 -11.78 4.22
N LYS A 73 11.70 -11.36 2.97
CA LYS A 73 12.48 -12.13 2.01
C LYS A 73 13.92 -12.16 2.54
N PRO A 74 14.59 -13.33 2.55
CA PRO A 74 15.95 -13.47 3.08
C PRO A 74 16.96 -12.57 2.37
#